data_AF-A0A8T2L0E4-F1
#
_entry.id   AF-A0A8T2L0E4-F1
#
_cell.length_a   1.000
_cell.length_b   1.000
_cell.length_c   1.000
_cell.angle_alpha   90.00
_cell.angle_beta   90.00
_cell.angle_gamma   90.00
#
_symmetry.space_group_name_H-M   'P 1'
#
loop_
_entity.id
_entity.type
_entity.pdbx_description
1 polymer ?
#
loop_
_entity_poly.entity_id
_entity_poly.type
_entity_poly.pdbx_seq_one_letter_code
_entity_poly.pdbx_strand_id
1 'polypeptide(L)'
;MALATALLLSAAALILVPGVFTEEKVTLYPITMTVYDAVTNKPNATYATSLPYRAVLLGAMRRAQKNFRFITKENSDYGPFLDSINGMKGITAKRTYWQLLIQPKNGTLIVADVGVGCYIPNPEDHIIFKFTKW
;
A
#
# COMPACT_ATOMS: atom_id res chain seq x y z
N MET A 1 2.41 24.15 71.61
CA MET A 1 2.41 25.19 70.56
C MET A 1 3.56 24.89 69.59
N ALA A 2 3.27 24.96 68.29
CA ALA A 2 4.17 24.86 67.12
C ALA A 2 4.91 23.50 66.92
N LEU A 3 4.69 22.64 65.92
CA LEU A 3 4.46 22.75 64.47
C LEU A 3 5.74 23.06 63.67
N ALA A 4 6.29 22.03 63.00
CA ALA A 4 7.07 22.09 61.74
C ALA A 4 7.47 20.65 61.32
N THR A 5 6.63 19.93 60.57
CA THR A 5 6.66 19.78 59.09
C THR A 5 7.80 18.91 58.55
N ALA A 6 7.39 17.71 58.14
CA ALA A 6 8.07 16.80 57.25
C ALA A 6 8.39 17.44 55.89
N LEU A 7 9.46 16.97 55.25
CA LEU A 7 9.56 16.66 53.82
C LEU A 7 11.02 16.45 53.46
N LEU A 8 11.39 15.25 53.03
CA LEU A 8 12.48 14.97 52.07
C LEU A 8 12.58 13.45 51.91
N LEU A 9 11.75 12.85 51.07
CA LEU A 9 11.90 11.45 50.63
C LEU A 9 10.94 11.14 49.46
N SER A 10 10.93 11.91 48.37
CA SER A 10 10.22 11.48 47.15
C SER A 10 10.59 12.30 45.91
N ALA A 11 11.81 12.15 45.39
CA ALA A 11 12.13 12.67 44.06
C ALA A 11 13.03 11.76 43.20
N ALA A 12 13.55 10.65 43.73
CA ALA A 12 14.57 9.86 43.03
C ALA A 12 14.05 8.58 42.35
N ALA A 13 12.77 8.22 42.46
CA ALA A 13 12.27 6.93 41.98
C ALA A 13 11.62 6.94 40.58
N LEU A 14 11.59 8.07 39.87
CA LEU A 14 10.79 8.23 38.64
C LEU A 14 11.58 8.22 37.32
N ILE A 15 12.89 7.96 37.34
CA ILE A 15 13.71 7.97 36.12
C ILE A 15 14.54 6.71 36.04
N LEU A 16 13.95 5.58 35.65
CA LEU A 16 14.64 4.44 35.01
C LEU A 16 13.64 3.31 34.72
N VAL A 17 12.64 3.58 33.90
CA VAL A 17 12.14 2.52 33.02
C VAL A 17 12.69 2.89 31.65
N PRO A 18 13.76 2.23 31.17
CA PRO A 18 14.02 2.24 29.74
C PRO A 18 12.75 1.65 29.14
N GLY A 19 11.95 2.48 28.48
CA GLY A 19 10.85 2.01 27.67
C GLY A 19 11.44 1.09 26.62
N VAL A 20 11.51 -0.20 26.92
CA VAL A 20 11.76 -1.25 25.94
C VAL A 20 10.52 -1.21 25.06
N PHE A 21 10.54 -0.38 24.03
CA PHE A 21 9.67 -0.54 22.90
C PHE A 21 10.02 -1.92 22.33
N THR A 22 9.31 -2.95 22.78
CA THR A 22 9.29 -4.22 22.07
C THR A 22 8.80 -3.88 20.67
N GLU A 23 9.68 -3.96 19.68
CA GLU A 23 9.27 -3.94 18.28
C GLU A 23 8.25 -5.07 18.12
N GLU A 24 6.96 -4.71 18.04
CA GLU A 24 5.95 -5.68 17.68
C GLU A 24 6.34 -6.27 16.33
N LYS A 25 6.54 -7.59 16.31
CA LYS A 25 6.91 -8.29 15.08
C LYS A 25 5.73 -8.19 14.12
N VAL A 26 5.77 -7.20 13.23
CA VAL A 26 4.70 -6.94 12.26
C VAL A 26 4.64 -8.13 11.29
N THR A 27 3.54 -8.86 11.33
CA THR A 27 3.29 -9.96 10.39
C THR A 27 3.00 -9.38 9.01
N LEU A 28 3.74 -9.86 7.99
CA LEU A 28 3.58 -9.44 6.60
C LEU A 28 2.92 -10.55 5.78
N TYR A 29 1.97 -10.16 4.93
CA TYR A 29 1.25 -11.05 4.04
C TYR A 29 1.75 -10.86 2.61
N PRO A 30 2.00 -11.94 1.86
CA PRO A 30 2.43 -11.84 0.47
C PRO A 30 1.30 -11.28 -0.40
N ILE A 31 1.69 -10.47 -1.37
CA ILE A 31 0.81 -9.96 -2.42
C ILE A 31 1.52 -10.07 -3.76
N THR A 32 0.76 -10.40 -4.79
CA THR A 32 1.26 -10.50 -6.16
C THR A 32 0.55 -9.49 -7.04
N MET A 33 1.30 -8.85 -7.93
CA MET A 33 0.82 -7.81 -8.83
C MET A 33 1.27 -8.11 -10.25
N THR A 34 0.34 -8.17 -11.20
CA THR A 34 0.63 -8.38 -12.62
C THR A 34 0.37 -7.13 -13.42
N VAL A 35 1.30 -6.76 -14.29
CA VAL A 35 1.10 -5.76 -15.35
C VAL A 35 0.70 -6.49 -16.61
N TYR A 36 -0.49 -6.21 -17.11
CA TYR A 36 -1.03 -6.78 -18.34
C TYR A 36 -1.31 -5.68 -19.36
N ASP A 37 -0.67 -5.75 -20.53
CA ASP A 37 -0.96 -4.85 -21.64
C ASP A 37 -2.00 -5.48 -22.58
N ALA A 38 -3.28 -5.13 -22.40
CA ALA A 38 -4.35 -5.63 -23.27
C ALA A 38 -4.42 -4.91 -24.62
N VAL A 39 -3.66 -3.83 -24.81
CA VAL A 39 -3.64 -3.07 -26.07
C VAL A 39 -2.68 -3.69 -27.07
N THR A 40 -1.51 -4.14 -26.61
CA THR A 40 -0.48 -4.75 -27.47
C THR A 40 -0.27 -6.24 -27.21
N ASN A 41 -0.89 -6.79 -26.16
CA ASN A 41 -0.76 -8.18 -25.74
C ASN A 41 0.69 -8.60 -25.45
N LYS A 42 1.50 -7.67 -24.94
CA LYS A 42 2.87 -7.95 -24.48
C LYS A 42 2.86 -8.97 -23.35
N PRO A 43 3.96 -9.74 -23.19
CA PRO A 43 4.10 -10.66 -22.06
C PRO A 43 3.88 -9.96 -20.72
N ASN A 44 3.12 -10.63 -19.86
CA ASN A 44 2.84 -10.15 -18.51
C ASN A 44 4.12 -10.05 -17.68
N ALA A 45 4.20 -9.03 -16.84
CA ALA A 45 5.24 -8.92 -15.82
C ALA A 45 4.59 -9.03 -14.44
N THR A 46 5.05 -10.00 -13.64
CA THR A 46 4.53 -10.23 -12.28
C THR A 46 5.57 -9.83 -11.24
N TYR A 47 5.09 -9.17 -10.20
CA TYR A 47 5.87 -8.64 -9.10
C TYR A 47 5.29 -9.17 -7.79
N ALA A 48 6.16 -9.44 -6.82
CA ALA A 48 5.77 -9.87 -5.50
C ALA A 48 6.32 -8.92 -4.44
N THR A 49 5.54 -8.68 -3.41
CA THR A 49 5.98 -7.98 -2.20
C THR A 49 5.18 -8.50 -1.01
N SER A 50 5.33 -7.88 0.15
CA SER A 50 4.51 -8.22 1.32
C SER A 50 4.09 -6.97 2.06
N LEU A 51 2.92 -7.02 2.68
CA LEU A 51 2.28 -5.90 3.35
C LEU A 51 1.79 -6.29 4.75
N PRO A 52 1.83 -5.36 5.73
CA PRO A 52 1.16 -5.61 7.00
C PRO A 52 -0.36 -5.63 6.80
N TYR A 53 -1.07 -6.22 7.76
CA TYR A 53 -2.53 -6.28 7.74
C TYR A 53 -3.13 -4.87 7.54
N ARG A 54 -4.10 -4.76 6.63
CA ARG A 54 -4.83 -3.51 6.28
C ARG A 54 -4.01 -2.41 5.61
N ALA A 55 -2.78 -2.68 5.16
CA ALA A 55 -2.09 -1.71 4.31
C ALA A 55 -2.77 -1.56 2.95
N VAL A 56 -2.77 -0.34 2.43
CA VAL A 56 -3.33 -0.02 1.10
C VAL A 56 -2.43 -0.51 -0.03
N LEU A 57 -3.01 -0.78 -1.20
CA LEU A 57 -2.32 -1.26 -2.40
C LEU A 57 -1.18 -0.34 -2.84
N LEU A 58 -1.35 0.98 -2.71
CA LEU A 58 -0.29 1.95 -2.99
C LEU A 58 0.97 1.70 -2.14
N GLY A 59 0.81 1.17 -0.92
CA GLY A 59 1.92 0.73 -0.09
C GLY A 59 2.68 -0.45 -0.69
N ALA A 60 1.99 -1.42 -1.30
CA ALA A 60 2.64 -2.54 -1.99
C ALA A 60 3.41 -2.05 -3.22
N MET A 61 2.81 -1.15 -4.00
CA MET A 61 3.45 -0.55 -5.17
C MET A 61 4.75 0.16 -4.76
N ARG A 62 4.74 0.94 -3.67
CA ARG A 62 5.93 1.60 -3.12
C ARG A 62 7.00 0.61 -2.67
N ARG A 63 6.64 -0.48 -2.00
CA ARG A 63 7.61 -1.52 -1.60
C ARG A 63 8.22 -2.25 -2.80
N ALA A 64 7.45 -2.43 -3.88
CA ALA A 64 7.91 -3.05 -5.12
C ALA A 64 8.67 -2.08 -6.04
N GLN A 65 8.80 -0.80 -5.68
CA GLN A 65 9.19 0.29 -6.60
C GLN A 65 10.56 0.10 -7.27
N LYS A 66 11.47 -0.64 -6.64
CA LYS A 66 12.77 -1.00 -7.24
C LYS A 66 12.61 -1.71 -8.59
N ASN A 67 11.60 -2.56 -8.73
CA ASN A 67 11.33 -3.35 -9.93
C ASN A 67 10.01 -2.96 -10.62
N PHE A 68 9.08 -2.34 -9.90
CA PHE A 68 7.76 -1.89 -10.36
C PHE A 68 7.71 -0.36 -10.36
N ARG A 69 8.13 0.28 -11.44
CA ARG A 69 8.13 1.75 -11.52
C ARG A 69 6.72 2.24 -11.81
N PHE A 70 6.21 3.19 -11.05
CA PHE A 70 4.89 3.77 -11.31
C PHE A 70 4.88 5.27 -11.02
N ILE A 71 3.91 5.97 -11.59
CA ILE A 71 3.65 7.39 -11.34
C ILE A 71 2.17 7.54 -11.02
N THR A 72 1.89 8.23 -9.93
CA THR A 72 0.54 8.72 -9.60
C THR A 72 0.47 10.23 -9.79
N LYS A 73 -0.72 10.73 -10.12
CA LYS A 73 -1.05 12.15 -10.07
C LYS A 73 -2.11 12.35 -9.00
N GLU A 74 -1.92 13.34 -8.15
CA GLU A 74 -2.93 13.65 -7.13
C GLU A 74 -4.17 14.24 -7.80
N ASN A 75 -5.34 13.80 -7.35
CA ASN A 75 -6.63 14.35 -7.69
C ASN A 75 -7.33 14.78 -6.40
N SER A 76 -7.88 15.99 -6.36
CA SER A 76 -8.51 16.55 -5.16
C SER A 76 -9.69 15.73 -4.63
N ASP A 77 -10.39 15.04 -5.52
CA ASP A 77 -11.66 14.39 -5.23
C ASP A 77 -11.48 12.88 -5.04
N TYR A 78 -10.46 12.30 -5.68
CA TYR A 78 -10.26 10.85 -5.77
C TYR A 78 -8.89 10.36 -5.25
N GLY A 79 -8.02 11.28 -4.82
CA GLY A 79 -6.68 10.96 -4.34
C GLY A 79 -5.70 10.55 -5.45
N PRO A 80 -4.74 9.63 -5.18
CA PRO A 80 -3.67 9.30 -6.12
C PRO A 80 -4.18 8.48 -7.31
N PHE A 81 -4.30 9.14 -8.47
CA PHE A 81 -4.67 8.54 -9.73
C PHE A 81 -3.46 7.89 -10.42
N LEU A 82 -3.58 6.64 -10.85
CA LEU A 82 -2.49 5.89 -11.49
C LEU A 82 -2.28 6.35 -12.94
N ASP A 83 -1.20 7.10 -13.20
CA ASP A 83 -0.87 7.67 -14.51
C ASP A 83 -0.03 6.72 -15.38
N SER A 84 0.96 6.05 -14.79
CA SER A 84 1.85 5.14 -15.53
C SER A 84 2.40 3.99 -14.70
N ILE A 85 2.69 2.87 -15.36
CA ILE A 85 3.48 1.75 -14.83
C ILE A 85 4.56 1.38 -15.85
N ASN A 86 5.78 1.19 -15.38
CA ASN A 86 6.96 0.82 -16.16
C ASN A 86 7.19 1.69 -17.41
N GLY A 87 6.82 2.98 -17.32
CA GLY A 87 6.92 3.94 -18.43
C GLY A 87 5.74 3.93 -19.41
N MET A 88 4.80 2.98 -19.26
CA MET A 88 3.57 2.94 -20.05
C MET A 88 2.50 3.81 -19.39
N LYS A 89 2.14 4.90 -20.07
CA LYS A 89 1.25 5.95 -19.57
C LYS A 89 -0.14 5.87 -20.21
N GLY A 90 -1.17 6.15 -19.42
CA GLY A 90 -2.51 6.40 -19.93
C GLY A 90 -2.57 7.70 -20.75
N ILE A 91 -3.14 7.65 -21.96
CA ILE A 91 -3.17 8.76 -22.89
C ILE A 91 -4.62 9.01 -23.33
N THR A 92 -5.18 10.15 -22.94
CA THR A 92 -6.56 10.56 -23.27
C THR A 92 -6.83 10.56 -24.77
N ALA A 93 -5.92 11.13 -25.57
CA ALA A 93 -6.07 11.18 -27.03
C ALA A 93 -6.08 9.77 -27.69
N LYS A 94 -5.46 8.77 -27.05
CA LYS A 94 -5.44 7.37 -27.51
C LYS A 94 -6.49 6.52 -26.80
N ARG A 95 -7.27 7.12 -25.89
CA ARG A 95 -8.21 6.47 -24.98
C ARG A 95 -7.60 5.28 -24.25
N THR A 96 -6.39 5.42 -23.69
CA THR A 96 -5.72 4.34 -22.94
C THR A 96 -5.56 4.67 -21.46
N TYR A 97 -5.85 3.72 -20.57
CA TYR A 97 -5.76 3.88 -19.11
C TYR A 97 -5.34 2.58 -18.42
N TRP A 98 -5.07 2.69 -17.11
CA TRP A 98 -4.86 1.57 -16.21
C TRP A 98 -6.16 1.22 -15.49
N GLN A 99 -6.70 0.04 -15.79
CA GLN A 99 -7.80 -0.57 -15.07
C GLN A 99 -7.25 -1.43 -13.93
N LEU A 100 -7.79 -1.25 -12.72
CA LEU A 100 -7.45 -2.08 -11.57
C LEU A 100 -8.42 -3.26 -11.49
N LEU A 101 -7.87 -4.47 -11.63
CA LEU A 101 -8.61 -5.71 -11.43
C LEU A 101 -8.03 -6.46 -10.24
N ILE A 102 -8.91 -7.14 -9.52
CA ILE A 102 -8.54 -7.99 -8.39
C ILE A 102 -9.02 -9.40 -8.70
N GLN A 103 -8.17 -10.38 -8.45
CA GLN A 103 -8.55 -11.77 -8.42
C GLN A 103 -8.34 -12.26 -6.99
N PRO A 104 -9.40 -12.31 -6.17
CA PRO A 104 -9.33 -12.90 -4.83
C PRO A 104 -9.01 -14.39 -4.92
N LYS A 105 -8.70 -14.99 -3.77
CA LYS A 105 -8.38 -16.44 -3.65
C LYS A 105 -9.39 -17.37 -4.33
N ASN A 106 -10.68 -17.00 -4.38
CA ASN A 106 -11.73 -17.77 -5.02
C ASN A 106 -11.66 -17.77 -6.57
N GLY A 107 -10.72 -17.01 -7.16
CA GLY A 107 -10.44 -16.96 -8.59
C GLY A 107 -11.33 -16.00 -9.39
N THR A 108 -12.35 -15.39 -8.78
CA THR A 108 -13.29 -14.52 -9.49
C THR A 108 -12.63 -13.18 -9.80
N LEU A 109 -12.56 -12.81 -11.08
CA LEU A 109 -11.99 -11.53 -11.48
C LEU A 109 -13.02 -10.40 -11.27
N ILE A 110 -12.67 -9.41 -10.46
CA ILE A 110 -13.49 -8.23 -10.18
C ILE A 110 -12.79 -6.95 -10.64
N VAL A 111 -13.55 -5.98 -11.14
CA VAL A 111 -13.06 -4.62 -11.38
C VAL A 111 -13.17 -3.87 -10.06
N ALA A 112 -12.07 -3.25 -9.61
CA ALA A 112 -12.10 -2.45 -8.39
C ALA A 112 -12.95 -1.19 -8.60
N ASP A 113 -13.76 -0.86 -7.61
CA ASP A 113 -14.58 0.36 -7.51
C ASP A 113 -13.83 1.53 -6.85
N VAL A 114 -12.62 1.27 -6.32
CA VAL A 114 -11.74 2.25 -5.68
C VAL A 114 -10.34 2.26 -6.29
N GLY A 115 -9.62 3.37 -6.12
CA GLY A 115 -8.25 3.53 -6.60
C GLY A 115 -7.20 2.83 -5.72
N VAL A 116 -5.95 2.83 -6.20
CA VAL A 116 -4.80 2.20 -5.51
C VAL A 116 -4.51 2.79 -4.13
N GLY A 117 -4.90 4.04 -3.89
CA GLY A 117 -4.78 4.69 -2.58
C GLY A 117 -5.76 4.20 -1.53
N CYS A 118 -6.88 3.59 -1.93
CA CYS A 118 -7.96 3.18 -1.04
C CYS A 118 -8.15 1.66 -0.98
N TYR A 119 -7.81 0.93 -2.05
CA TYR A 119 -7.93 -0.52 -2.06
C TYR A 119 -7.04 -1.14 -0.97
N ILE A 120 -7.62 -1.96 -0.10
CA ILE A 120 -6.93 -2.74 0.92
C ILE A 120 -6.95 -4.21 0.47
N PRO A 121 -5.82 -4.77 0.01
CA PRO A 121 -5.75 -6.17 -0.41
C PRO A 121 -5.98 -7.12 0.76
N ASN A 122 -6.72 -8.20 0.51
CA ASN A 122 -6.74 -9.35 1.40
C ASN A 122 -5.47 -10.20 1.17
N PRO A 123 -5.06 -11.00 2.18
CA PRO A 123 -4.02 -12.01 1.97
C PRO A 123 -4.36 -12.89 0.76
N GLU A 124 -3.36 -13.13 -0.08
CA GLU A 124 -3.47 -13.96 -1.30
C GLU A 124 -4.29 -13.36 -2.46
N ASP A 125 -4.75 -12.11 -2.35
CA ASP A 125 -5.28 -11.40 -3.52
C ASP A 125 -4.20 -11.29 -4.61
N HIS A 126 -4.60 -11.57 -5.85
CA HIS A 126 -3.81 -11.27 -7.02
C HIS A 126 -4.29 -9.96 -7.65
N ILE A 127 -3.42 -8.97 -7.70
CA ILE A 127 -3.72 -7.66 -8.26
C ILE A 127 -3.29 -7.63 -9.72
N ILE A 128 -4.14 -7.11 -10.60
CA ILE A 128 -3.83 -6.97 -12.02
C ILE A 128 -4.03 -5.51 -12.43
N PHE A 129 -2.95 -4.89 -12.86
CA PHE A 129 -2.96 -3.60 -13.55
C PHE A 129 -3.08 -3.86 -15.04
N LYS A 130 -4.29 -3.69 -15.57
CA LYS A 130 -4.59 -3.91 -16.99
C LYS A 130 -4.52 -2.59 -17.75
N PHE A 131 -3.56 -2.45 -18.66
CA PHE A 131 -3.52 -1.35 -19.61
C PHE A 131 -4.51 -1.61 -20.73
N THR A 132 -5.51 -0.76 -20.89
CA THR A 132 -6.64 -1.00 -21.81
C THR A 132 -7.22 0.29 -22.35
N LYS A 133 -8.30 0.17 -23.14
CA LYS A 133 -9.00 1.30 -23.78
C LYS A 133 -10.40 1.53 -23.24
N TRP A 134 -10.90 2.75 -23.40
CA TRP A 134 -12.32 3.13 -23.22
C TRP A 134 -12.90 3.76 -24.49
#